data_AF-A0A920KKK0-F1
#
_entry.id   AF-A0A920KKK0-F1
#
_cell.length_a   1.000
_cell.length_b   1.000
_cell.length_c   1.000
_cell.angle_alpha   90.00
_cell.angle_beta   90.00
_cell.angle_gamma   90.00
#
_symmetry.space_group_name_H-M   'P 1'
#
loop_
_entity.id
_entity.type
_entity.pdbx_description
1 polymer ?
#
loop_
_entity_poly.entity_id
_entity_poly.type
_entity_poly.pdbx_seq_one_letter_code
_entity_poly.pdbx_strand_id
1 'polypeptide(L)'
;MIKFLFSIIENSIKTKLNYVSDFREKSNLRSSRAVLNFGHTIGHAIENSNSYNNSIKHGEAIAIGMIIELKISQHLGYYKKSIEPITNIIRNFNLPLNYSKYISKKNIKKLINKMKFDKKVNDDNVSFICIDDKGGFVKNITFKN
;
A
#
# COMPACT_ATOMS: atom_id res chain seq x y z
N MET A 1 -5.31 -0.20 -29.02
CA MET A 1 -4.18 -0.13 -28.07
C MET A 1 -3.97 1.27 -27.50
N ILE A 2 -3.68 2.29 -28.31
CA ILE A 2 -3.45 3.68 -27.82
C ILE A 2 -4.66 4.25 -27.05
N LYS A 3 -5.88 4.12 -27.59
CA LYS A 3 -7.12 4.57 -26.91
C LYS A 3 -7.31 3.91 -25.53
N PHE A 4 -6.91 2.65 -25.39
CA PHE A 4 -7.02 1.92 -24.13
C PHE A 4 -6.02 2.46 -23.09
N LEU A 5 -4.77 2.69 -23.46
CA LEU A 5 -3.77 3.29 -22.58
C LEU A 5 -4.20 4.69 -22.10
N PHE A 6 -4.70 5.53 -23.01
CA PHE A 6 -5.25 6.84 -22.64
C PHE A 6 -6.38 6.72 -21.62
N SER A 7 -7.30 5.77 -21.80
CA SER A 7 -8.40 5.56 -20.85
C SER A 7 -7.90 5.18 -19.45
N ILE A 8 -6.83 4.36 -19.33
CA ILE A 8 -6.24 4.00 -18.04
C ILE A 8 -5.63 5.22 -17.36
N ILE A 9 -4.83 6.00 -18.11
CA ILE A 9 -4.16 7.20 -17.59
C ILE A 9 -5.22 8.23 -17.15
N GLU A 10 -6.21 8.49 -17.99
CA GLU A 10 -7.30 9.43 -17.71
C GLU A 10 -8.08 9.01 -16.47
N ASN A 11 -8.45 7.72 -16.36
CA ASN A 11 -9.15 7.20 -15.18
C ASN A 11 -8.31 7.30 -13.91
N SER A 12 -7.00 7.05 -13.98
CA SER A 12 -6.08 7.20 -12.85
C SER A 12 -6.03 8.66 -12.36
N ILE A 13 -5.90 9.61 -13.29
CA ILE A 13 -5.91 11.05 -12.98
C ILE A 13 -7.25 11.46 -12.36
N LYS A 14 -8.38 11.12 -13.00
CA LYS A 14 -9.72 11.44 -12.49
C LYS A 14 -9.95 10.87 -11.10
N THR A 15 -9.54 9.62 -10.87
CA THR A 15 -9.63 8.98 -9.55
C THR A 15 -8.84 9.77 -8.51
N LYS A 16 -7.58 10.11 -8.79
CA LYS A 16 -6.75 10.88 -7.85
C LYS A 16 -7.39 12.24 -7.55
N LEU A 17 -7.88 12.94 -8.59
CA LEU A 17 -8.55 14.24 -8.46
C LEU A 17 -9.73 14.18 -7.49
N ASN A 18 -10.55 13.13 -7.50
CA ASN A 18 -11.69 12.97 -6.61
C ASN A 18 -11.33 12.96 -5.10
N TYR A 19 -10.09 12.58 -4.76
CA TYR A 19 -9.60 12.61 -3.37
C TYR A 19 -8.84 13.89 -3.05
N VAL A 20 -8.07 14.43 -4.00
CA VAL A 20 -7.20 15.60 -3.76
C VAL A 20 -7.91 16.95 -3.97
N SER A 21 -9.05 16.99 -4.66
CA SER A 21 -9.78 18.23 -4.92
C SER A 21 -10.48 18.81 -3.69
N ASP A 22 -10.71 17.99 -2.65
CA ASP A 22 -11.29 18.47 -1.39
C ASP A 22 -10.20 19.07 -0.50
N PHE A 23 -10.08 20.40 -0.50
CA PHE A 23 -9.07 21.13 0.28
C PHE A 23 -9.17 20.92 1.80
N ARG A 24 -10.37 20.62 2.31
CA ARG A 24 -10.60 20.43 3.76
C ARG A 24 -10.17 19.06 4.26
N GLU A 25 -9.87 18.14 3.33
CA GLU A 25 -9.72 16.71 3.53
C GLU A 25 -10.94 16.06 4.23
N LYS A 26 -11.59 15.12 3.56
CA LYS A 26 -12.71 14.40 4.18
C LYS A 26 -12.20 13.57 5.34
N SER A 27 -12.77 13.81 6.52
CA SER A 27 -12.35 13.20 7.79
C SER A 27 -12.76 11.74 7.96
N ASN A 28 -13.49 11.15 7.01
CA ASN A 28 -13.89 9.75 7.11
C ASN A 28 -12.84 8.79 6.51
N LEU A 29 -12.82 7.56 7.03
CA LEU A 29 -11.79 6.56 6.73
C LEU A 29 -11.67 6.18 5.24
N ARG A 30 -12.71 6.41 4.43
CA ARG A 30 -12.76 5.96 3.02
C ARG A 30 -12.52 7.06 2.00
N SER A 31 -12.75 8.31 2.37
CA SER A 31 -12.63 9.44 1.46
C SER A 31 -11.49 10.40 1.83
N SER A 32 -10.72 10.08 2.88
CA SER A 32 -9.42 10.68 3.11
C SER A 32 -8.48 10.39 1.94
N ARG A 33 -7.63 11.37 1.63
CA ARG A 33 -6.55 11.27 0.64
C ARG A 33 -5.58 10.13 0.96
N ALA A 34 -5.48 9.75 2.24
CA ALA A 34 -4.62 8.67 2.68
C ALA A 34 -4.95 7.33 2.03
N VAL A 35 -6.18 7.09 1.55
CA VAL A 35 -6.54 5.86 0.83
C VAL A 35 -5.72 5.66 -0.45
N LEU A 36 -5.23 6.74 -1.06
CA LEU A 36 -4.33 6.67 -2.22
C LEU A 36 -2.97 6.05 -1.89
N ASN A 37 -2.61 5.97 -0.60
CA ASN A 37 -1.38 5.39 -0.11
C ASN A 37 -1.48 3.87 0.09
N PHE A 38 -2.43 3.20 -0.56
CA PHE A 38 -2.50 1.74 -0.55
C PHE A 38 -1.16 1.13 -1.03
N GLY A 39 -0.62 0.23 -0.21
CA GLY A 39 0.69 -0.39 -0.39
C GLY A 39 1.89 0.48 0.00
N HIS A 40 1.72 1.79 0.27
CA HIS A 40 2.86 2.70 0.47
C HIS A 40 3.47 2.56 1.86
N THR A 41 2.70 2.25 2.90
CA THR A 41 3.24 2.08 4.25
C THR A 41 4.30 0.98 4.29
N ILE A 42 4.01 -0.16 3.66
CA ILE A 42 4.97 -1.27 3.58
C ILE A 42 5.98 -1.06 2.47
N GLY A 43 5.54 -0.53 1.32
CA GLY A 43 6.40 -0.27 0.18
C GLY A 43 7.54 0.69 0.51
N HIS A 44 7.25 1.83 1.14
CA HIS A 44 8.28 2.78 1.58
C HIS A 44 9.20 2.17 2.64
N ALA A 45 8.68 1.36 3.56
CA ALA A 45 9.54 0.70 4.56
C ALA A 45 10.54 -0.26 3.89
N ILE A 46 10.12 -1.00 2.86
CA ILE A 46 10.97 -1.87 2.05
C ILE A 46 11.97 -1.04 1.23
N GLU A 47 11.48 -0.05 0.49
CA GLU A 47 12.28 0.85 -0.35
C GLU A 47 13.39 1.49 0.48
N ASN A 48 13.03 2.20 1.56
CA ASN A 48 13.97 2.90 2.45
C ASN A 48 14.95 1.98 3.19
N SER A 49 14.61 0.70 3.35
CA SER A 49 15.51 -0.28 3.97
C SER A 49 16.52 -0.86 2.98
N ASN A 50 16.30 -0.67 1.68
CA ASN A 50 17.08 -1.22 0.59
C ASN A 50 17.69 -0.15 -0.34
N SER A 51 17.41 1.14 -0.11
CA SER A 51 17.84 2.27 -0.96
C SER A 51 19.35 2.34 -1.15
N TYR A 52 20.15 1.92 -0.16
CA TYR A 52 21.61 1.96 -0.26
C TYR A 52 22.19 0.98 -1.30
N ASN A 53 21.42 -0.03 -1.71
CA ASN A 53 21.87 -1.06 -2.65
C ASN A 53 21.16 -0.98 -4.03
N ASN A 54 20.34 0.05 -4.29
CA ASN A 54 19.52 0.20 -5.52
C ASN A 54 18.77 -1.08 -5.93
N SER A 55 18.38 -1.92 -4.97
CA SER A 55 17.93 -3.29 -5.25
C SER A 55 16.44 -3.44 -5.54
N ILE A 56 15.69 -2.33 -5.47
CA ILE A 56 14.25 -2.28 -5.75
C ILE A 56 13.84 -0.86 -6.18
N LYS A 57 13.01 -0.75 -7.23
CA LYS A 57 12.41 0.52 -7.69
C LYS A 57 11.13 0.82 -6.90
N HIS A 58 10.72 2.10 -6.86
CA HIS A 58 9.50 2.52 -6.17
C HIS A 58 8.26 1.68 -6.53
N GLY A 59 7.92 1.57 -7.82
CA GLY A 59 6.75 0.80 -8.26
C GLY A 59 6.80 -0.69 -7.89
N GLU A 60 8.00 -1.28 -7.83
CA GLU A 60 8.22 -2.66 -7.39
C GLU A 60 7.97 -2.80 -5.88
N ALA A 61 8.44 -1.85 -5.08
CA ALA A 61 8.21 -1.81 -3.64
C ALA A 61 6.73 -1.60 -3.30
N ILE A 62 6.04 -0.69 -4.01
CA ILE A 62 4.60 -0.46 -3.84
C ILE A 62 3.79 -1.70 -4.24
N ALA A 63 4.17 -2.41 -5.31
CA ALA A 63 3.52 -3.67 -5.70
C ALA A 63 3.57 -4.72 -4.60
N ILE A 64 4.74 -4.89 -3.97
CA ILE A 64 4.89 -5.77 -2.81
C ILE A 64 4.04 -5.29 -1.63
N GLY A 65 4.07 -3.99 -1.35
CA GLY A 65 3.30 -3.39 -0.27
C GLY A 65 1.79 -3.62 -0.42
N MET A 66 1.24 -3.47 -1.63
CA MET A 66 -0.16 -3.73 -1.93
C MET A 66 -0.55 -5.19 -1.60
N ILE A 67 0.28 -6.16 -1.97
CA ILE A 67 0.04 -7.58 -1.68
C ILE A 67 0.00 -7.83 -0.18
N ILE A 68 0.92 -7.22 0.58
CA ILE A 68 1.01 -7.43 2.02
C ILE A 68 -0.16 -6.73 2.72
N GLU A 69 -0.54 -5.52 2.32
CA GLU A 69 -1.71 -4.82 2.87
C GLU A 69 -3.03 -5.55 2.55
N LEU A 70 -3.14 -6.18 1.38
CA LEU A 70 -4.24 -7.11 1.07
C LEU A 70 -4.25 -8.31 1.99
N LYS A 71 -3.10 -8.96 2.21
CA LYS A 71 -2.99 -10.10 3.13
C LYS A 71 -3.33 -9.72 4.57
N ILE A 72 -2.93 -8.52 5.01
CA ILE A 72 -3.33 -7.96 6.32
C ILE A 72 -4.85 -7.79 6.36
N SER A 73 -5.44 -7.24 5.29
CA SER A 73 -6.90 -7.07 5.19
C SER A 73 -7.65 -8.40 5.25
N GLN A 74 -7.11 -9.46 4.63
CA GLN A 74 -7.66 -10.82 4.74
C GLN A 74 -7.53 -11.37 6.16
N HIS A 75 -6.35 -11.25 6.77
CA HIS A 75 -6.09 -11.74 8.11
C HIS A 75 -6.99 -11.08 9.16
N LEU A 76 -7.29 -9.79 8.99
CA LEU A 76 -8.21 -9.04 9.85
C LEU A 76 -9.69 -9.28 9.53
N GLY A 77 -10.01 -10.10 8.53
CA GLY A 77 -11.38 -10.47 8.15
C GLY A 77 -12.14 -9.43 7.30
N TYR A 78 -11.47 -8.36 6.84
CA TYR A 78 -12.08 -7.32 6.00
C TYR A 78 -12.22 -7.74 4.53
N TYR A 79 -11.26 -8.52 4.03
CA TYR A 79 -11.25 -9.00 2.65
C TYR A 79 -11.39 -10.52 2.62
N LYS A 80 -12.48 -11.04 2.07
CA LYS A 80 -12.72 -12.50 1.99
C LYS A 80 -12.53 -13.10 0.60
N LYS A 81 -12.35 -12.23 -0.40
CA LYS A 81 -12.15 -12.64 -1.80
C LYS A 81 -10.72 -13.13 -2.03
N SER A 82 -10.54 -13.86 -3.14
CA SER A 82 -9.21 -14.27 -3.60
C SER A 82 -8.37 -13.05 -3.96
N ILE A 83 -7.09 -13.04 -3.56
CA ILE A 83 -6.11 -12.04 -3.99
C ILE A 83 -5.56 -12.34 -5.39
N GLU A 84 -5.87 -13.52 -5.93
CA GLU A 84 -5.33 -14.00 -7.21
C GLU A 84 -5.53 -13.03 -8.37
N PRO A 85 -6.73 -12.41 -8.58
CA PRO A 85 -6.91 -11.46 -9.67
C PRO A 85 -5.95 -10.27 -9.59
N ILE A 86 -5.70 -9.75 -8.38
CA ILE A 86 -4.78 -8.64 -8.15
C ILE A 86 -3.35 -9.09 -8.41
N THR A 87 -2.95 -10.25 -7.89
CA THR A 87 -1.60 -10.79 -8.13
C THR A 87 -1.35 -11.13 -9.60
N ASN A 88 -2.38 -11.54 -10.35
CA ASN A 88 -2.29 -11.80 -11.78
C ASN A 88 -2.04 -10.52 -12.57
N ILE A 89 -2.72 -9.42 -12.22
CA ILE A 89 -2.45 -8.10 -12.82
C ILE A 89 -1.00 -7.69 -12.55
N ILE A 90 -0.54 -7.76 -11.30
CA ILE A 90 0.84 -7.39 -10.92
C ILE A 90 1.86 -8.24 -11.71
N ARG A 91 1.61 -9.56 -11.85
CA ARG A 91 2.47 -10.46 -12.63
C ARG A 91 2.49 -10.09 -14.12
N ASN A 92 1.34 -9.75 -14.70
CA ASN A 92 1.25 -9.39 -16.12
C ASN A 92 2.01 -8.09 -16.45
N PHE A 93 2.21 -7.22 -15.46
CA PHE A 93 3.06 -6.04 -15.58
C PHE A 93 4.53 -6.30 -15.20
N ASN A 94 4.95 -7.56 -15.04
CA ASN A 94 6.29 -7.97 -14.64
C ASN A 94 6.76 -7.35 -13.31
N LEU A 95 5.83 -7.06 -12.40
CA LEU A 95 6.14 -6.54 -11.07
C LEU A 95 6.32 -7.69 -10.07
N PRO A 96 7.16 -7.51 -9.03
CA PRO A 96 7.48 -8.58 -8.10
C PRO A 96 6.29 -8.92 -7.20
N LEU A 97 6.05 -10.23 -7.04
CA LEU A 97 5.11 -10.77 -6.05
C LEU A 97 5.80 -11.30 -4.80
N ASN A 98 7.07 -11.71 -4.95
CA ASN A 98 7.82 -12.35 -3.88
C ASN A 98 8.52 -11.30 -3.02
N TYR A 99 8.14 -11.25 -1.74
CA TYR A 99 8.71 -10.35 -0.76
C TYR A 99 9.74 -11.01 0.17
N SER A 100 10.03 -12.31 0.03
CA SER A 100 10.94 -13.04 0.93
C SER A 100 12.37 -12.51 0.89
N LYS A 101 12.79 -11.92 -0.24
CA LYS A 101 14.10 -11.25 -0.37
C LYS A 101 14.18 -9.98 0.49
N TYR A 102 13.06 -9.32 0.75
CA TYR A 102 13.00 -8.01 1.40
C TYR A 102 12.55 -8.06 2.86
N ILE A 103 11.82 -9.11 3.24
CA ILE A 103 11.26 -9.28 4.58
C ILE A 103 11.75 -10.59 5.19
N SER A 104 12.34 -10.49 6.38
CA SER A 104 12.82 -11.61 7.18
C SER A 104 12.55 -11.36 8.66
N LYS A 105 12.60 -12.41 9.48
CA LYS A 105 12.51 -12.27 10.95
C LYS A 105 13.60 -11.34 11.52
N LYS A 106 14.76 -11.26 10.86
CA LYS A 106 15.89 -10.41 11.31
C LYS A 106 15.62 -8.92 11.09
N ASN A 107 14.93 -8.55 10.01
CA ASN A 107 14.72 -7.14 9.66
C ASN A 107 13.28 -6.64 9.92
N ILE A 108 12.34 -7.50 10.29
CA ILE A 108 10.93 -7.10 10.52
C ILE A 108 10.78 -5.98 11.55
N LYS A 109 11.54 -6.02 12.66
CA LYS A 109 11.53 -4.95 13.68
C LYS A 109 12.00 -3.61 13.09
N LYS A 110 13.04 -3.63 12.26
CA LYS A 110 13.56 -2.45 11.56
C LYS A 110 12.51 -1.90 10.58
N LEU A 111 11.83 -2.77 9.84
CA LEU A 111 10.76 -2.38 8.91
C LEU A 111 9.58 -1.75 9.65
N ILE A 112 9.11 -2.35 10.75
CA ILE A 112 8.04 -1.77 11.58
C ILE A 112 8.44 -0.39 12.09
N ASN A 113 9.67 -0.21 12.58
CA ASN A 113 10.14 1.10 13.01
C ASN A 113 10.12 2.11 11.86
N LYS A 114 10.54 1.73 10.65
CA LYS A 114 10.46 2.59 9.46
C LYS A 114 9.01 2.97 9.10
N MET A 115 8.06 2.04 9.24
CA MET A 115 6.63 2.33 9.03
C MET A 115 6.09 3.37 10.03
N LYS A 116 6.55 3.35 11.28
CA LYS A 116 6.19 4.37 12.29
C LYS A 116 6.69 5.77 11.94
N PHE A 117 7.89 5.88 11.34
CA PHE A 117 8.47 7.18 10.98
C PHE A 117 7.79 7.88 9.78
N ASP A 118 7.13 7.12 8.90
CA ASP A 118 6.48 7.65 7.69
C ASP A 118 5.31 8.61 8.00
N LYS A 119 4.83 8.64 9.26
CA LYS A 119 3.81 9.57 9.72
C LYS A 119 4.24 10.14 11.07
N LYS A 120 4.50 11.45 11.13
CA LYS A 120 4.89 12.20 12.34
C LYS A 120 3.80 12.15 13.44
N VAL A 121 3.60 11.00 14.08
CA VAL A 121 2.63 10.82 15.17
C VAL A 121 3.30 10.01 16.27
N ASN A 122 3.35 10.57 17.48
CA ASN A 122 3.98 10.04 18.68
C ASN A 122 3.27 8.80 19.28
N ASP A 123 2.59 7.99 18.46
CA ASP A 123 1.86 6.80 18.91
C ASP A 123 2.50 5.52 18.34
N ASP A 124 2.39 4.42 19.08
CA ASP A 124 2.75 3.06 18.65
C ASP A 124 1.88 2.49 17.51
N ASN A 125 1.15 3.37 16.84
CA ASN A 125 0.18 3.06 15.80
C ASN A 125 0.78 3.26 14.42
N VAL A 126 0.50 2.33 13.51
CA VAL A 126 0.78 2.48 12.09
C VAL A 126 -0.55 2.49 11.34
N SER A 127 -0.75 3.52 10.51
CA SER A 127 -1.94 3.64 9.67
C SER A 127 -1.74 2.91 8.35
N PHE A 128 -2.40 1.76 8.19
CA PHE A 128 -2.46 0.99 6.94
C PHE A 128 -3.70 1.34 6.13
N ILE A 129 -3.66 1.07 4.82
CA ILE A 129 -4.85 1.07 3.99
C ILE A 129 -5.34 -0.37 3.85
N CYS A 130 -6.46 -0.68 4.51
CA CYS A 130 -7.12 -1.96 4.39
C CYS A 130 -8.11 -1.94 3.23
N ILE A 131 -8.35 -3.10 2.64
CA ILE A 131 -9.30 -3.29 1.53
C ILE A 131 -10.45 -4.16 2.02
N ASP A 132 -11.68 -3.79 1.66
CA ASP A 132 -12.86 -4.64 1.77
C ASP A 132 -13.65 -4.66 0.46
N ASP A 133 -14.86 -5.19 0.48
CA ASP A 133 -15.74 -5.26 -0.68
C ASP A 133 -16.14 -3.90 -1.26
N LYS A 134 -15.97 -2.81 -0.49
CA LYS A 134 -16.30 -1.43 -0.89
C LYS A 134 -15.06 -0.62 -1.28
N GLY A 135 -13.86 -1.22 -1.26
CA GLY A 135 -12.60 -0.57 -1.59
C GLY A 135 -11.73 -0.24 -0.38
N GLY A 136 -10.80 0.70 -0.56
CA GLY A 136 -9.80 1.05 0.45
C GLY A 136 -10.34 1.92 1.59
N PHE A 137 -9.81 1.70 2.80
CA PHE A 137 -10.06 2.54 3.96
C PHE A 137 -8.86 2.59 4.90
N VAL A 138 -8.70 3.70 5.61
CA VAL A 138 -7.63 3.90 6.59
C VAL A 138 -7.93 3.09 7.86
N LYS A 139 -6.94 2.35 8.35
CA LYS A 139 -7.00 1.64 9.63
C LYS A 139 -5.70 1.83 10.42
N ASN A 140 -5.83 2.30 11.65
CA ASN A 140 -4.73 2.35 12.60
C ASN A 140 -4.57 0.96 13.26
N ILE A 141 -3.36 0.42 13.22
CA ILE A 141 -2.98 -0.84 13.85
C ILE A 141 -1.87 -0.57 14.85
N THR A 142 -2.10 -0.96 16.10
CA THR A 142 -1.11 -0.90 17.17
C THR A 142 -0.25 -2.16 17.15
N PHE A 143 1.06 -2.00 17.09
CA PHE A 143 1.99 -3.11 17.30
C PHE A 143 2.27 -3.21 18.80
N LYS A 144 1.62 -4.15 19.50
CA LYS A 144 1.99 -4.50 20.88
C LYS A 144 3.29 -5.31 20.85
N ASN A 145 4.25 -4.93 21.68
CA ASN A 145 5.49 -5.69 21.90
C ASN A 145 5.21 -7.03 22.56
#